data_AF-A0A3C0KEZ2-F1
#
_entry.id   AF-A0A3C0KEZ2-F1
#
_cell.length_a   1.000
_cell.length_b   1.000
_cell.length_c   1.000
_cell.angle_alpha   90.00
_cell.angle_beta   90.00
_cell.angle_gamma   90.00
#
_symmetry.space_group_name_H-M   'P 1'
#
loop_
_entity.id
_entity.type
_entity.pdbx_description
1 polymer ?
#
loop_
_entity_poly.entity_id
_entity_poly.type
_entity_poly.pdbx_seq_one_letter_code
_entity_poly.pdbx_strand_id
1 'polypeptide(L)'
;MLNNMTDDEVIGLIYENSPSFYRKLVQGTKYSASPGNPEYMRGGRWQRLNRGESNFLESDREAILKGLPEQAISFHAWAGANYTILLNELKAQGNPYPEEVVDKRRRREAVEMMAERPWRHLYMSFPFFWHGFWGLHKTNVPFIDFDTQDLIVEILNLLGGLALIGGMAVGLLGRRPGLFAATILPFGLMAFYAFISHNIPRYMSPAHPAMMTMLVVTVAALLQRIRKRSPR
;
A
#
# COMPACT_ATOMS: atom_id res chain seq x y z
N MET A 1 14.66 -1.96 -4.72
CA MET A 1 14.23 -3.22 -4.06
C MET A 1 12.83 -3.66 -4.45
N LEU A 2 11.80 -2.82 -4.27
CA LEU A 2 10.41 -3.22 -4.59
C LEU A 2 10.18 -3.59 -6.06
N ASN A 3 10.86 -2.93 -6.99
CA ASN A 3 10.85 -3.28 -8.42
C ASN A 3 11.46 -4.66 -8.73
N ASN A 4 12.06 -5.34 -7.73
CA ASN A 4 12.66 -6.67 -7.85
C ASN A 4 11.82 -7.77 -7.18
N MET A 5 10.60 -7.46 -6.76
CA MET A 5 9.64 -8.48 -6.34
C MET A 5 9.31 -9.41 -7.51
N THR A 6 9.11 -10.69 -7.23
CA THR A 6 8.52 -11.63 -8.19
C THR A 6 7.02 -11.38 -8.32
N ASP A 7 6.38 -11.93 -9.34
CA ASP A 7 4.92 -11.79 -9.50
C ASP A 7 4.15 -12.51 -8.37
N ASP A 8 4.68 -13.62 -7.85
CA ASP A 8 4.12 -14.28 -6.68
C ASP A 8 4.19 -13.38 -5.44
N GLU A 9 5.30 -12.66 -5.24
CA GLU A 9 5.41 -11.71 -4.13
C GLU A 9 4.52 -10.49 -4.31
N VAL A 10 4.23 -10.07 -5.53
CA VAL A 10 3.24 -9.03 -5.78
C VAL A 10 1.86 -9.49 -5.34
N ILE A 11 1.51 -10.75 -5.60
CA ILE A 11 0.27 -11.35 -5.10
C ILE A 11 0.27 -11.39 -3.56
N GLY A 12 1.38 -11.81 -2.95
CA GLY A 12 1.53 -11.82 -1.49
C GLY A 12 1.35 -10.44 -0.88
N LEU A 13 1.95 -9.42 -1.51
CA LEU A 13 1.83 -8.02 -1.11
C LEU A 13 0.38 -7.51 -1.21
N ILE A 14 -0.34 -7.88 -2.27
CA ILE A 14 -1.78 -7.58 -2.39
C ILE A 14 -2.55 -8.27 -1.27
N TYR A 15 -2.35 -9.57 -1.07
CA TYR A 15 -3.07 -10.35 -0.06
C TYR A 15 -2.87 -9.83 1.37
N GLU A 16 -1.62 -9.58 1.77
CA GLU A 16 -1.27 -9.08 3.11
C GLU A 16 -1.98 -7.76 3.42
N ASN A 17 -2.10 -6.90 2.41
CA ASN A 17 -2.62 -5.55 2.53
C ASN A 17 -4.09 -5.42 2.08
N SER A 18 -4.79 -6.54 1.96
CA SER A 18 -6.18 -6.60 1.53
C SER A 18 -7.17 -6.64 2.70
N PRO A 19 -8.40 -6.15 2.48
CA PRO A 19 -9.47 -6.23 3.46
C PRO A 19 -9.83 -7.69 3.79
N SER A 20 -10.44 -7.90 4.94
CA SER A 20 -10.88 -9.20 5.43
C SER A 20 -11.78 -9.91 4.42
N PHE A 21 -12.71 -9.19 3.78
CA PHE A 21 -13.63 -9.80 2.81
C PHE A 21 -12.89 -10.31 1.56
N TYR A 22 -11.85 -9.60 1.09
CA TYR A 22 -11.04 -10.07 -0.04
C TYR A 22 -10.27 -11.33 0.36
N ARG A 23 -9.66 -11.34 1.55
CA ARG A 23 -8.90 -12.51 2.04
C ARG A 23 -9.80 -13.75 2.18
N LYS A 24 -11.05 -13.57 2.60
CA LYS A 24 -12.09 -14.61 2.61
C LYS A 24 -12.45 -15.05 1.18
N LEU A 25 -12.62 -14.12 0.25
CA LEU A 25 -12.99 -14.40 -1.15
C LEU A 25 -11.95 -15.26 -1.88
N VAL A 26 -10.66 -15.03 -1.62
CA VAL A 26 -9.57 -15.75 -2.29
C VAL A 26 -9.06 -16.97 -1.52
N GLN A 27 -9.70 -17.33 -0.41
CA GLN A 27 -9.28 -18.43 0.44
C GLN A 27 -9.25 -19.76 -0.34
N GLY A 28 -8.18 -20.54 -0.16
CA GLY A 28 -7.99 -21.82 -0.85
C GLY A 28 -7.53 -21.68 -2.30
N THR A 29 -7.25 -20.46 -2.77
CA THR A 29 -6.69 -20.22 -4.11
C THR A 29 -5.20 -19.89 -4.02
N LYS A 30 -4.53 -19.82 -5.18
CA LYS A 30 -3.14 -19.34 -5.26
C LYS A 30 -2.95 -17.89 -4.78
N TYR A 31 -4.02 -17.12 -4.59
CA TYR A 31 -3.97 -15.73 -4.12
C TYR A 31 -4.11 -15.60 -2.59
N SER A 32 -4.29 -16.70 -1.86
CA SER A 32 -4.33 -16.70 -0.39
C SER A 32 -3.07 -17.24 0.26
N ALA A 33 -2.80 -16.82 1.51
CA ALA A 33 -1.93 -17.55 2.42
C ALA A 33 -2.64 -18.79 2.95
N SER A 34 -1.89 -19.86 3.18
CA SER A 34 -2.41 -21.08 3.82
C SER A 34 -2.51 -20.88 5.34
N PRO A 35 -3.34 -21.69 6.04
CA PRO A 35 -3.36 -21.71 7.50
C PRO A 35 -1.93 -21.89 8.07
N GLY A 36 -1.55 -21.06 9.04
CA GLY A 36 -0.19 -21.03 9.60
C GLY A 36 0.84 -20.22 8.80
N ASN A 37 0.43 -19.58 7.70
CA ASN A 37 1.26 -18.68 6.89
C ASN A 37 2.62 -19.26 6.42
N PRO A 38 2.71 -20.54 6.00
CA PRO A 38 3.98 -21.15 5.57
C PRO A 38 4.61 -20.41 4.38
N GLU A 39 3.81 -19.70 3.57
CA GLU A 39 4.31 -18.88 2.46
C GLU A 39 5.25 -17.76 2.91
N TYR A 40 5.10 -17.27 4.15
CA TYR A 40 5.94 -16.22 4.73
C TYR A 40 7.13 -16.78 5.54
N MET A 41 7.25 -18.10 5.67
CA MET A 41 8.34 -18.77 6.39
C MET A 41 9.49 -19.12 5.44
N ARG A 42 10.65 -19.51 5.98
CA ARG A 42 11.82 -19.91 5.17
C ARG A 42 11.43 -20.98 4.13
N GLY A 43 11.76 -20.73 2.87
CA GLY A 43 11.39 -21.57 1.72
C GLY A 43 10.01 -21.26 1.12
N GLY A 44 9.22 -20.42 1.78
CA GLY A 44 7.91 -19.98 1.29
C GLY A 44 8.01 -18.98 0.15
N ARG A 45 7.03 -19.01 -0.76
CA ARG A 45 6.97 -18.13 -1.95
C ARG A 45 6.88 -16.63 -1.63
N TRP A 46 6.47 -16.26 -0.42
CA TRP A 46 6.30 -14.88 0.07
C TRP A 46 7.25 -14.55 1.22
N GLN A 47 8.26 -15.39 1.48
CA GLN A 47 9.18 -15.23 2.62
C GLN A 47 9.84 -13.85 2.66
N ARG A 48 10.16 -13.26 1.49
CA ARG A 48 10.82 -11.96 1.44
C ARG A 48 9.93 -10.80 1.89
N LEU A 49 8.61 -10.99 1.91
CA LEU A 49 7.64 -10.00 2.37
C LEU A 49 7.48 -9.98 3.89
N ASN A 50 7.89 -11.04 4.60
CA ASN A 50 7.64 -11.16 6.03
C ASN A 50 8.31 -10.01 6.80
N ARG A 51 7.52 -9.33 7.64
CA ARG A 51 7.93 -8.24 8.54
C ARG A 51 7.71 -8.56 10.03
N GLY A 52 7.08 -9.70 10.31
CA GLY A 52 6.70 -10.14 11.65
C GLY A 52 7.53 -11.33 12.12
N GLU A 53 6.90 -12.19 12.92
CA GLU A 53 7.54 -13.41 13.41
C GLU A 53 7.80 -14.40 12.27
N SER A 54 9.01 -14.94 12.24
CA SER A 54 9.44 -15.92 11.26
C SER A 54 10.57 -16.79 11.83
N ASN A 55 10.77 -17.98 11.24
CA ASN A 55 11.90 -18.85 11.58
C ASN A 55 13.26 -18.35 11.05
N PHE A 56 13.32 -17.16 10.48
CA PHE A 56 14.54 -16.50 10.01
C PHE A 56 14.71 -15.08 10.55
N LEU A 57 13.84 -14.63 11.47
CA LEU A 57 13.88 -13.28 12.03
C LEU A 57 15.23 -12.97 12.69
N GLU A 58 15.78 -13.92 13.44
CA GLU A 58 17.04 -13.72 14.14
C GLU A 58 18.23 -13.66 13.17
N SER A 59 18.27 -14.53 12.15
CA SER A 59 19.29 -14.46 11.10
C SER A 59 19.21 -13.17 10.30
N ASP A 60 17.99 -12.67 10.05
CA ASP A 60 17.77 -11.38 9.38
C ASP A 60 18.27 -10.20 10.23
N ARG A 61 18.02 -10.22 11.54
CA ARG A 61 18.55 -9.21 12.48
C ARG A 61 20.07 -9.22 12.52
N GLU A 62 20.67 -10.41 12.59
CA GLU A 62 22.12 -10.59 12.58
C GLU A 62 22.72 -10.08 11.27
N ALA A 63 22.09 -10.38 10.12
CA ALA A 63 22.49 -9.87 8.82
C ALA A 63 22.48 -8.34 8.77
N ILE A 64 21.46 -7.68 9.32
CA ILE A 64 21.40 -6.20 9.41
C ILE A 64 22.55 -5.67 10.26
N LEU A 65 22.77 -6.24 11.45
CA LEU A 65 23.78 -5.78 12.40
C LEU A 65 25.20 -5.92 11.83
N LYS A 66 25.46 -7.02 11.12
CA LYS A 66 26.77 -7.30 10.51
C LYS A 66 26.95 -6.65 9.13
N GLY A 67 25.89 -6.12 8.52
CA GLY A 67 25.93 -5.62 7.15
C GLY A 67 26.18 -6.73 6.13
N LEU A 68 25.46 -7.85 6.24
CA LEU A 68 25.59 -9.05 5.39
C LEU A 68 24.29 -9.28 4.58
N PRO A 69 24.02 -8.48 3.54
CA PRO A 69 22.75 -8.52 2.82
C PRO A 69 22.48 -9.86 2.14
N GLU A 70 23.50 -10.61 1.76
CA GLU A 70 23.39 -11.95 1.19
C GLU A 70 22.87 -13.01 2.17
N GLN A 71 22.94 -12.74 3.48
CA GLN A 71 22.39 -13.61 4.52
C GLN A 71 20.94 -13.26 4.90
N ALA A 72 20.45 -12.10 4.43
CA ALA A 72 19.10 -11.65 4.70
C ALA A 72 18.09 -12.29 3.74
N ILE A 73 16.97 -12.76 4.27
CA ILE A 73 15.83 -13.28 3.51
C ILE A 73 14.82 -12.16 3.24
N SER A 74 14.38 -11.43 4.25
CA SER A 74 13.36 -10.40 4.05
C SER A 74 13.90 -9.20 3.27
N PHE A 75 13.02 -8.57 2.50
CA PHE A 75 13.32 -7.31 1.84
C PHE A 75 13.76 -6.25 2.87
N HIS A 76 13.09 -6.19 4.01
CA HIS A 76 13.45 -5.24 5.06
C HIS A 76 14.87 -5.46 5.58
N ALA A 77 15.25 -6.71 5.87
CA ALA A 77 16.58 -7.02 6.38
C ALA A 77 17.68 -6.81 5.36
N TRP A 78 17.46 -7.19 4.10
CA TRP A 78 18.43 -6.92 3.04
C TRP A 78 18.66 -5.42 2.86
N ALA A 79 17.60 -4.60 2.93
CA ALA A 79 17.70 -3.15 2.85
C ALA A 79 18.42 -2.55 4.07
N GLY A 80 18.17 -3.10 5.26
CA GLY A 80 18.86 -2.73 6.50
C GLY A 80 20.34 -3.07 6.48
N ALA A 81 20.71 -4.26 6.01
CA ALA A 81 22.11 -4.69 5.90
C ALA A 81 22.91 -3.81 4.93
N ASN A 82 22.35 -3.47 3.76
CA ASN A 82 22.99 -2.52 2.83
C ASN A 82 23.13 -1.12 3.43
N TYR A 83 22.14 -0.67 4.22
CA TYR A 83 22.25 0.59 4.96
C TYR A 83 23.41 0.55 5.96
N THR A 84 23.57 -0.54 6.71
CA THR A 84 24.67 -0.73 7.66
C THR A 84 26.03 -0.71 6.98
N ILE A 85 26.19 -1.36 5.81
CA ILE A 85 27.44 -1.32 5.03
C ILE A 85 27.81 0.14 4.72
N LEU A 86 26.92 0.87 4.04
CA LEU A 86 27.18 2.25 3.62
C LEU A 86 27.46 3.17 4.82
N LEU A 87 26.73 2.98 5.91
CA LEU A 87 26.91 3.76 7.14
C LEU A 87 28.29 3.52 7.75
N ASN A 88 28.72 2.27 7.85
CA ASN A 88 30.01 1.89 8.40
C ASN A 88 31.17 2.39 7.52
N GLU A 89 31.03 2.31 6.19
CA GLU A 89 32.00 2.86 5.24
C GLU A 89 32.19 4.37 5.43
N LEU A 90 31.09 5.13 5.52
CA LEU A 90 31.13 6.58 5.71
C LEU A 90 31.69 6.97 7.09
N LYS A 91 31.37 6.19 8.13
CA LYS A 91 31.95 6.36 9.47
C LYS A 91 33.47 6.11 9.46
N ALA A 92 33.92 5.06 8.79
CA ALA A 92 35.35 4.75 8.65
C ALA A 92 36.11 5.84 7.86
N GLN A 93 35.44 6.54 6.95
CA GLN A 93 35.97 7.69 6.22
C GLN A 93 35.98 9.00 7.04
N GLY A 94 35.47 8.98 8.27
CA GLY A 94 35.40 10.17 9.13
C GLY A 94 34.33 11.18 8.71
N ASN A 95 33.29 10.76 8.00
CA ASN A 95 32.20 11.65 7.62
C ASN A 95 31.45 12.15 8.88
N PRO A 96 31.23 13.47 9.05
CA PRO A 96 30.54 14.01 10.23
C PRO A 96 29.03 13.74 10.24
N TYR A 97 28.41 13.44 9.10
CA TYR A 97 26.96 13.21 8.95
C TYR A 97 26.68 11.98 8.06
N PRO A 98 27.14 10.79 8.45
CA PRO A 98 27.09 9.61 7.59
C PRO A 98 25.63 9.20 7.29
N GLU A 99 24.71 9.31 8.24
CA GLU A 99 23.29 8.97 8.05
C GLU A 99 22.63 9.81 6.94
N GLU A 100 22.83 11.14 6.94
CA GLU A 100 22.26 12.01 5.90
C GLU A 100 22.80 11.69 4.50
N VAL A 101 24.07 11.31 4.42
CA VAL A 101 24.72 10.95 3.16
C VAL A 101 24.17 9.61 2.65
N VAL A 102 23.97 8.62 3.54
CA VAL A 102 23.33 7.35 3.16
C VAL A 102 21.91 7.61 2.64
N ASP A 103 21.12 8.43 3.32
CA ASP A 103 19.75 8.73 2.91
C ASP A 103 19.69 9.41 1.52
N LYS A 104 20.58 10.39 1.28
CA LYS A 104 20.72 11.03 -0.05
C LYS A 104 21.10 10.01 -1.12
N ARG A 105 22.03 9.10 -0.83
CA ARG A 105 22.49 8.05 -1.76
C ARG A 105 21.37 7.07 -2.09
N ARG A 106 20.65 6.58 -1.07
CA ARG A 106 19.51 5.67 -1.25
C ARG A 106 18.34 6.32 -1.97
N ARG A 107 18.09 7.62 -1.76
CA ARG A 107 17.09 8.36 -2.54
C ARG A 107 17.46 8.40 -4.02
N ARG A 108 18.73 8.65 -4.35
CA ARG A 108 19.23 8.64 -5.73
C ARG A 108 19.10 7.25 -6.35
N GLU A 109 19.53 6.21 -5.65
CA GLU A 109 19.37 4.80 -6.09
C GLU A 109 17.89 4.44 -6.32
N ALA A 110 16.97 4.94 -5.48
CA ALA A 110 15.55 4.74 -5.68
C ALA A 110 15.04 5.37 -6.99
N VAL A 111 15.49 6.60 -7.30
CA VAL A 111 15.16 7.28 -8.57
C VAL A 111 15.78 6.55 -9.76
N GLU A 112 17.03 6.11 -9.65
CA GLU A 112 17.70 5.30 -10.69
C GLU A 112 16.95 3.99 -10.95
N MET A 113 16.56 3.25 -9.91
CA MET A 113 15.74 2.03 -10.03
C MET A 113 14.36 2.27 -10.68
N MET A 114 13.77 3.45 -10.49
CA MET A 114 12.52 3.82 -11.16
C MET A 114 12.78 4.10 -12.65
N ALA A 115 13.86 4.79 -12.98
CA ALA A 115 14.24 5.13 -14.35
C ALA A 115 14.71 3.91 -15.17
N GLU A 116 15.38 2.95 -14.55
CA GLU A 116 15.85 1.72 -15.19
C GLU A 116 14.69 0.79 -15.59
N ARG A 117 13.60 0.77 -14.81
CA ARG A 117 12.47 -0.15 -15.00
C ARG A 117 11.12 0.57 -14.84
N PRO A 118 10.81 1.57 -15.68
CA PRO A 118 9.64 2.44 -15.50
C PRO A 118 8.32 1.65 -15.55
N TRP A 119 8.21 0.65 -16.42
CA TRP A 119 7.02 -0.19 -16.50
C TRP A 119 6.84 -1.11 -15.31
N ARG A 120 7.93 -1.66 -14.78
CA ARG A 120 7.85 -2.46 -13.55
C ARG A 120 7.46 -1.57 -12.38
N HIS A 121 7.98 -0.35 -12.31
CA HIS A 121 7.60 0.61 -11.29
C HIS A 121 6.11 1.00 -11.37
N LEU A 122 5.60 1.24 -12.57
CA LEU A 122 4.17 1.50 -12.78
C LEU A 122 3.31 0.30 -12.35
N TYR A 123 3.73 -0.91 -12.69
CA TYR A 123 3.08 -2.15 -12.24
C TYR A 123 3.09 -2.26 -10.71
N MET A 124 4.22 -1.99 -10.05
CA MET A 124 4.34 -1.99 -8.59
C MET A 124 3.58 -0.85 -7.91
N SER A 125 3.27 0.24 -8.62
CA SER A 125 2.44 1.32 -8.06
C SER A 125 1.01 0.86 -7.79
N PHE A 126 0.52 -0.16 -8.51
CA PHE A 126 -0.81 -0.71 -8.29
C PHE A 126 -0.98 -1.38 -6.91
N PRO A 127 -0.15 -2.35 -6.47
CA PRO A 127 -0.29 -2.92 -5.14
C PRO A 127 -0.04 -1.89 -4.02
N PHE A 128 0.76 -0.85 -4.23
CA PHE A 128 0.87 0.25 -3.25
C PHE A 128 -0.38 1.13 -3.23
N PHE A 129 -0.97 1.43 -4.39
CA PHE A 129 -2.28 2.09 -4.44
C PHE A 129 -3.31 1.26 -3.69
N TRP A 130 -3.36 -0.05 -3.93
CA TRP A 130 -4.25 -0.98 -3.24
C TRP A 130 -4.02 -0.98 -1.72
N HIS A 131 -2.77 -1.02 -1.26
CA HIS A 131 -2.45 -0.97 0.17
C HIS A 131 -2.98 0.28 0.85
N GLY A 132 -2.71 1.47 0.28
CA GLY A 132 -3.21 2.72 0.85
C GLY A 132 -4.71 2.91 0.66
N PHE A 133 -5.29 2.35 -0.41
CA PHE A 133 -6.72 2.44 -0.69
C PHE A 133 -7.53 1.96 0.51
N TRP A 134 -7.12 0.88 1.18
CA TRP A 134 -7.79 0.29 2.36
C TRP A 134 -7.44 0.98 3.69
N GLY A 135 -7.14 2.28 3.67
CA GLY A 135 -6.60 3.01 4.80
C GLY A 135 -7.60 3.56 5.82
N LEU A 136 -8.91 3.38 5.63
CA LEU A 136 -9.92 3.94 6.52
C LEU A 136 -9.74 3.39 7.96
N HIS A 137 -9.70 4.29 8.93
CA HIS A 137 -9.40 3.91 10.30
C HIS A 137 -10.53 3.07 10.93
N LYS A 138 -10.16 1.90 11.46
CA LYS A 138 -11.05 1.04 12.22
C LYS A 138 -11.21 1.61 13.63
N THR A 139 -12.42 2.05 13.96
CA THR A 139 -12.73 2.61 15.28
C THR A 139 -13.58 1.60 16.04
N ASN A 140 -13.21 1.29 17.28
CA ASN A 140 -14.01 0.39 18.12
C ASN A 140 -15.28 1.10 18.61
N VAL A 141 -16.42 0.71 18.05
CA VAL A 141 -17.75 1.18 18.48
C VAL A 141 -18.28 0.22 19.54
N PRO A 142 -18.59 0.69 20.76
CA PRO A 142 -19.23 -0.15 21.77
C PRO A 142 -20.51 -0.80 21.20
N PHE A 143 -20.79 -2.05 21.60
CA PHE A 143 -22.00 -2.80 21.24
C PHE A 143 -22.09 -3.35 19.81
N ILE A 144 -21.10 -3.11 18.95
CA ILE A 144 -21.02 -3.75 17.62
C ILE A 144 -19.90 -4.79 17.66
N ASP A 145 -20.14 -5.98 17.13
CA ASP A 145 -19.11 -7.01 17.01
C ASP A 145 -17.95 -6.57 16.09
N PHE A 146 -16.72 -6.99 16.40
CA PHE A 146 -15.52 -6.57 15.67
C PHE A 146 -15.56 -6.95 14.18
N ASP A 147 -16.07 -8.13 13.83
CA ASP A 147 -16.16 -8.56 12.42
C ASP A 147 -17.17 -7.70 11.65
N THR A 148 -18.25 -7.31 12.33
CA THR A 148 -19.27 -6.42 11.75
C THR A 148 -18.72 -5.01 11.56
N GLN A 149 -17.97 -4.47 12.52
CA GLN A 149 -17.32 -3.17 12.40
C GLN A 149 -16.31 -3.17 11.24
N ASP A 150 -15.48 -4.21 11.16
CA ASP A 150 -14.49 -4.38 10.09
C ASP A 150 -15.16 -4.42 8.72
N LEU A 151 -16.22 -5.20 8.58
CA LEU A 151 -16.96 -5.28 7.33
C LEU A 151 -17.58 -3.92 6.94
N ILE A 152 -18.16 -3.19 7.90
CA ILE A 152 -18.74 -1.86 7.65
C ILE A 152 -17.65 -0.89 7.17
N VAL A 153 -16.51 -0.83 7.85
CA VAL A 153 -15.39 0.03 7.49
C VAL A 153 -14.86 -0.33 6.10
N GLU A 154 -14.69 -1.61 5.81
CA GLU A 154 -14.23 -2.09 4.51
C GLU A 154 -15.23 -1.75 3.39
N ILE A 155 -16.53 -1.91 3.60
CA ILE A 155 -17.56 -1.52 2.63
C ILE A 155 -17.56 0.00 2.42
N LEU A 156 -17.52 0.80 3.50
CA LEU A 156 -17.47 2.25 3.40
C LEU A 156 -16.22 2.72 2.65
N ASN A 157 -15.07 2.13 2.96
CA ASN A 157 -13.82 2.41 2.25
C ASN A 157 -13.96 2.09 0.76
N LEU A 158 -14.49 0.91 0.41
CA LEU A 158 -14.67 0.49 -0.98
C LEU A 158 -15.58 1.48 -1.73
N LEU A 159 -16.77 1.74 -1.19
CA LEU A 159 -17.76 2.60 -1.82
C LEU A 159 -17.27 4.05 -1.91
N GLY A 160 -16.63 4.57 -0.85
CA GLY A 160 -16.06 5.92 -0.85
C GLY A 160 -14.90 6.09 -1.81
N GLY A 161 -14.00 5.11 -1.87
CA GLY A 161 -12.90 5.10 -2.83
C GLY A 161 -13.39 5.02 -4.26
N LEU A 162 -14.35 4.12 -4.55
CA LEU A 162 -14.97 4.02 -5.87
C LEU A 162 -15.74 5.29 -6.26
N ALA A 163 -16.43 5.93 -5.31
CA ALA A 163 -17.13 7.19 -5.56
C ALA A 163 -16.14 8.33 -5.88
N LEU A 164 -14.99 8.39 -5.20
CA LEU A 164 -13.95 9.37 -5.49
C LEU A 164 -13.33 9.14 -6.87
N ILE A 165 -12.92 7.90 -7.18
CA ILE A 165 -12.34 7.53 -8.48
C ILE A 165 -13.36 7.77 -9.61
N GLY A 166 -14.61 7.34 -9.41
CA GLY A 166 -15.69 7.54 -10.36
C GLY A 166 -16.03 9.02 -10.56
N GLY A 167 -16.04 9.81 -9.48
CA GLY A 167 -16.23 11.26 -9.54
C GLY A 167 -15.13 11.94 -10.34
N MET A 168 -13.87 11.57 -10.12
CA MET A 168 -12.73 12.03 -10.90
C MET A 168 -12.87 11.69 -12.39
N ALA A 169 -13.21 10.44 -12.71
CA ALA A 169 -13.41 10.00 -14.09
C ALA A 169 -14.57 10.74 -14.77
N VAL A 170 -15.71 10.91 -14.10
CA VAL A 170 -16.86 11.66 -14.62
C VAL A 170 -16.55 13.15 -14.75
N GLY A 171 -15.81 13.72 -13.80
CA GLY A 171 -15.35 15.11 -13.82
C GLY A 171 -14.48 15.40 -15.05
N LEU A 172 -13.51 14.52 -15.28
CA LEU A 172 -12.57 14.60 -16.40
C LEU A 172 -13.26 14.33 -17.75
N LEU A 173 -13.85 13.14 -17.92
CA LEU A 173 -14.44 12.71 -19.20
C LEU A 173 -15.71 13.49 -19.56
N GLY A 174 -16.51 13.84 -18.55
CA GLY A 174 -17.74 14.62 -18.73
C GLY A 174 -17.52 16.13 -18.78
N ARG A 175 -16.26 16.60 -18.76
CA ARG A 175 -15.88 18.03 -18.77
C ARG A 175 -16.64 18.84 -17.72
N ARG A 176 -16.74 18.32 -16.50
CA ARG A 176 -17.37 18.98 -15.35
C ARG A 176 -16.28 19.56 -14.44
N PRO A 177 -15.82 20.80 -14.69
CA PRO A 177 -14.64 21.35 -14.02
C PRO A 177 -14.79 21.41 -12.50
N GLY A 178 -15.98 21.70 -11.98
CA GLY A 178 -16.23 21.71 -10.54
C GLY A 178 -16.06 20.34 -9.88
N LEU A 179 -16.54 19.27 -10.54
CA LEU A 179 -16.37 17.91 -10.03
C LEU A 179 -14.90 17.48 -10.11
N PHE A 180 -14.25 17.76 -11.24
CA PHE A 180 -12.82 17.48 -11.41
C PHE A 180 -11.96 18.19 -10.37
N ALA A 181 -12.19 19.49 -10.14
CA ALA A 181 -11.48 20.28 -9.14
C ALA A 181 -11.67 19.73 -7.72
N ALA A 182 -12.88 19.26 -7.39
CA ALA A 182 -13.16 18.64 -6.09
C ALA A 182 -12.45 17.29 -5.88
N THR A 183 -12.16 16.54 -6.94
CA THR A 183 -11.61 15.18 -6.84
C THR A 183 -10.13 15.07 -7.19
N ILE A 184 -9.57 16.00 -7.97
CA ILE A 184 -8.19 15.89 -8.49
C ILE A 184 -7.15 15.89 -7.37
N LEU A 185 -7.32 16.72 -6.35
CA LEU A 185 -6.38 16.79 -5.23
C LEU A 185 -6.38 15.50 -4.38
N PRO A 186 -7.52 15.02 -3.85
CA PRO A 186 -7.52 13.79 -3.06
C PRO A 186 -7.13 12.56 -3.89
N PHE A 187 -7.59 12.44 -5.14
CA PHE A 187 -7.17 11.34 -6.02
C PHE A 187 -5.67 11.43 -6.37
N GLY A 188 -5.20 12.63 -6.72
CA GLY A 188 -3.80 12.89 -7.06
C GLY A 188 -2.87 12.59 -5.90
N LEU A 189 -3.27 12.88 -4.66
CA LEU A 189 -2.54 12.51 -3.45
C LEU A 189 -2.39 10.98 -3.33
N MET A 190 -3.48 10.24 -3.53
CA MET A 190 -3.47 8.77 -3.49
C MET A 190 -2.54 8.19 -4.56
N ALA A 191 -2.67 8.67 -5.81
CA ALA A 191 -1.85 8.23 -6.92
C ALA A 191 -0.36 8.59 -6.71
N PHE A 192 -0.08 9.79 -6.22
CA PHE A 192 1.27 10.28 -5.97
C PHE A 192 2.00 9.44 -4.92
N TYR A 193 1.35 9.14 -3.78
CA TYR A 193 1.97 8.29 -2.77
C TYR A 193 2.11 6.84 -3.20
N ALA A 194 1.18 6.31 -4.00
CA ALA A 194 1.30 4.98 -4.59
C ALA A 194 2.49 4.88 -5.56
N PHE A 195 2.77 5.96 -6.29
CA PHE A 195 3.88 6.03 -7.24
C PHE A 195 5.22 6.23 -6.52
N ILE A 196 5.32 7.19 -5.60
CA ILE A 196 6.61 7.62 -5.04
C ILE A 196 6.99 6.88 -3.75
N SER A 197 6.02 6.26 -3.07
CA SER A 197 6.23 5.67 -1.75
C SER A 197 5.62 4.27 -1.62
N HIS A 198 5.86 3.63 -0.48
CA HIS A 198 5.21 2.36 -0.13
C HIS A 198 3.73 2.53 0.27
N ASN A 199 3.19 3.75 0.18
CA ASN A 199 1.81 4.14 0.45
C ASN A 199 1.21 3.56 1.74
N ILE A 200 1.90 3.79 2.86
CA ILE A 200 1.42 3.36 4.18
C ILE A 200 0.06 4.04 4.45
N PRO A 201 -0.96 3.32 4.95
CA PRO A 201 -2.33 3.81 5.15
C PRO A 201 -2.47 5.21 5.75
N ARG A 202 -1.60 5.58 6.69
CA ARG A 202 -1.61 6.91 7.32
C ARG A 202 -1.46 8.06 6.33
N TYR A 203 -0.78 7.87 5.19
CA TYR A 203 -0.63 8.92 4.17
C TYR A 203 -1.92 9.21 3.41
N MET A 204 -2.90 8.30 3.48
CA MET A 204 -4.21 8.43 2.84
C MET A 204 -5.25 9.10 3.73
N SER A 205 -4.94 9.30 5.01
CA SER A 205 -5.83 9.97 5.98
C SER A 205 -6.44 11.29 5.47
N PRO A 206 -5.68 12.18 4.79
CA PRO A 206 -6.25 13.41 4.24
C PRO A 206 -7.27 13.20 3.11
N ALA A 207 -7.25 12.06 2.40
CA ALA A 207 -8.17 11.75 1.32
C ALA A 207 -9.51 11.16 1.82
N HIS A 208 -9.56 10.60 3.04
CA HIS A 208 -10.76 9.94 3.56
C HIS A 208 -12.00 10.85 3.64
N PRO A 209 -11.93 12.12 4.11
CA PRO A 209 -13.10 12.99 4.11
C PRO A 209 -13.65 13.25 2.70
N ALA A 210 -12.76 13.37 1.70
CA ALA A 210 -13.17 13.53 0.31
C ALA A 210 -13.82 12.26 -0.24
N MET A 211 -13.30 11.07 0.08
CA MET A 211 -13.95 9.80 -0.26
C MET A 211 -15.36 9.71 0.29
N MET A 212 -15.56 10.06 1.57
CA MET A 212 -16.89 10.02 2.21
C MET A 212 -17.84 11.08 1.64
N THR A 213 -17.35 12.29 1.40
CA THR A 213 -18.15 13.36 0.77
C THR A 213 -18.61 12.94 -0.63
N MET A 214 -17.70 12.35 -1.41
CA MET A 214 -18.01 11.86 -2.76
C MET A 214 -19.00 10.70 -2.75
N LEU A 215 -18.94 9.83 -1.73
CA LEU A 215 -19.96 8.79 -1.52
C LEU A 215 -21.34 9.39 -1.28
N VAL A 216 -21.45 10.35 -0.36
CA VAL A 216 -22.71 11.02 -0.03
C VAL A 216 -23.30 11.72 -1.26
N VAL A 217 -22.47 12.47 -2.01
CA VAL A 217 -22.89 13.14 -3.26
C VAL A 217 -23.40 12.13 -4.28
N THR A 218 -22.70 11.01 -4.45
CA THR A 218 -23.07 9.96 -5.40
C THR A 218 -24.41 9.33 -5.02
N VAL A 219 -24.60 8.97 -3.74
CA VAL A 219 -25.87 8.41 -3.24
C VAL A 219 -27.01 9.42 -3.41
N ALA A 220 -26.80 10.68 -3.04
CA ALA A 220 -27.81 11.72 -3.18
C ALA A 220 -28.23 11.92 -4.65
N ALA A 221 -27.27 11.95 -5.58
CA ALA A 221 -27.54 12.06 -7.01
C ALA A 221 -28.33 10.86 -7.55
N LEU A 222 -28.00 9.64 -7.11
CA LEU A 222 -28.73 8.43 -7.47
C LEU A 222 -30.18 8.48 -6.96
N LEU A 223 -30.39 8.84 -5.69
CA LEU A 223 -31.73 8.95 -5.09
C LEU A 223 -32.59 10.00 -5.79
N GLN A 224 -32.02 11.16 -6.13
CA GLN A 224 -32.73 12.19 -6.91
C GLN A 224 -33.13 11.68 -8.29
N ARG A 225 -32.26 10.91 -8.96
CA ARG A 225 -32.55 10.32 -10.26
C ARG A 225 -33.67 9.29 -10.19
N ILE A 226 -33.71 8.48 -9.13
CA ILE A 226 -34.79 7.51 -8.89
C ILE A 226 -36.12 8.24 -8.66
N ARG A 227 -36.14 9.26 -7.79
CA ARG A 227 -37.36 10.05 -7.52
C ARG A 227 -37.94 10.73 -8.75
N LYS A 228 -37.10 11.24 -9.65
CA LYS A 228 -37.54 11.85 -10.92
C LYS A 228 -38.10 10.85 -11.94
N ARG A 229 -37.78 9.56 -11.81
CA ARG A 229 -38.23 8.50 -12.72
C ARG A 229 -39.55 7.85 -12.30
N SER A 230 -40.00 8.02 -11.06
CA SER A 230 -41.32 7.55 -10.64
C SER A 230 -42.40 8.42 -11.30
N PRO A 231 -43.22 7.87 -12.22
CA PRO A 231 -44.39 8.57 -12.73
C PRO A 231 -45.32 8.89 -11.54
N ARG A 232 -45.82 10.12 -11.51
CA ARG A 232 -46.89 10.52 -10.57
C ARG A 232 -48.19 9.83 -10.94
#